data_AF-A0A2H5VWX0-F1
#
_entry.id   AF-A0A2H5VWX0-F1
#
_cell.length_a   1.000
_cell.length_b   1.000
_cell.length_c   1.000
_cell.angle_alpha   90.00
_cell.angle_beta   90.00
_cell.angle_gamma   90.00
#
_symmetry.space_group_name_H-M   'P 1'
#
loop_
_entity.id
_entity.type
_entity.pdbx_description
1 polymer ?
#
loop_
_entity_poly.entity_id
_entity_poly.type
_entity_poly.pdbx_seq_one_letter_code
_entity_poly.pdbx_strand_id
1 'polypeptide(L)'
;MRDRAFALSVLCLFLLWGSEGISLGQTPSGGGAREEIVRFSRFYPLLNRRVTFDARPRPREILVRIDGLRLDDVLVIRGQGEVLSIWAGYASGRLGDLLQRGGLDVHPLPSSCVRVEGTTVSVRRPEEIEGIVFVDLQVPKDTRVHLVRDGQTLLRARVSEPIALREGALAPGSRNPAETVLRAVFGGNAPDVLRPPSPDQPYIVSFHRLTIRKRVPVSIPRGERLVVLFVINADGTVAQVVSLEPETVAPEVEQALRQWEFEPFVYEGRAVSVKTLALIR
;
A
#
# COMPACT_ATOMS: atom_id res chain seq x y z
N MET A 1 21.77 -29.58 55.97
CA MET A 1 21.82 -28.31 55.21
C MET A 1 20.96 -28.46 53.97
N ARG A 2 19.81 -27.77 53.96
CA ARG A 2 18.82 -27.55 52.88
C ARG A 2 18.31 -28.76 52.10
N ASP A 3 17.13 -29.32 52.37
CA ASP A 3 15.73 -28.83 52.30
C ASP A 3 15.08 -28.77 50.90
N ARG A 4 13.92 -29.44 50.86
CA ARG A 4 12.70 -29.29 50.01
C ARG A 4 12.70 -29.96 48.63
N ALA A 5 11.85 -30.93 48.29
CA ALA A 5 10.43 -31.26 48.53
C ALA A 5 9.57 -31.04 47.27
N PHE A 6 8.96 -32.14 46.82
CA PHE A 6 7.63 -32.31 46.20
C PHE A 6 6.90 -31.08 45.61
N ALA A 7 6.38 -31.24 44.38
CA ALA A 7 4.93 -31.28 44.14
C ALA A 7 4.59 -31.63 42.67
N LEU A 8 3.69 -32.61 42.51
CA LEU A 8 2.82 -32.79 41.34
C LEU A 8 2.02 -31.51 41.06
N SER A 9 1.63 -31.28 39.81
CA SER A 9 0.26 -30.85 39.46
C SER A 9 -0.03 -31.06 37.97
N VAL A 10 -0.99 -31.94 37.72
CA VAL A 10 -1.85 -31.94 36.53
C VAL A 10 -2.78 -30.73 36.65
N LEU A 11 -2.94 -29.93 35.58
CA LEU A 11 -4.20 -29.22 35.36
C LEU A 11 -4.47 -29.01 33.87
N CYS A 12 -5.74 -29.15 33.56
CA CYS A 12 -6.37 -29.18 32.26
C CYS A 12 -7.16 -27.87 32.06
N LEU A 13 -7.43 -27.52 30.80
CA LEU A 13 -8.52 -26.67 30.28
C LEU A 13 -8.43 -25.11 30.22
N PHE A 14 -8.76 -24.66 28.98
CA PHE A 14 -9.59 -23.51 28.55
C PHE A 14 -9.00 -22.10 28.22
N LEU A 15 -9.18 -21.76 26.92
CA LEU A 15 -9.74 -20.52 26.33
C LEU A 15 -8.92 -19.22 26.19
N LEU A 16 -9.31 -18.46 25.15
CA LEU A 16 -9.11 -17.04 24.82
C LEU A 16 -7.88 -16.76 23.92
N TRP A 17 -8.01 -16.49 22.62
CA TRP A 17 -8.65 -15.30 21.99
C TRP A 17 -8.24 -14.00 22.70
N GLY A 18 -7.37 -13.21 22.05
CA GLY A 18 -6.90 -11.94 22.58
C GLY A 18 -6.21 -11.10 21.52
N SER A 19 -7.00 -10.50 20.61
CA SER A 19 -6.62 -9.26 19.94
C SER A 19 -6.78 -8.14 20.97
N GLU A 20 -5.67 -7.54 21.43
CA GLU A 20 -5.74 -6.34 22.26
C GLU A 20 -6.06 -5.13 21.36
N GLY A 21 -7.35 -4.92 21.14
CA GLY A 21 -7.87 -3.64 20.68
C GLY A 21 -8.05 -2.71 21.89
N ILE A 22 -7.24 -1.67 21.98
CA ILE A 22 -7.49 -0.59 22.94
C ILE A 22 -8.68 0.23 22.42
N SER A 23 -9.84 0.05 23.04
CA SER A 23 -11.03 0.88 22.82
C SER A 23 -10.97 2.09 23.74
N LEU A 24 -10.63 3.26 23.20
CA LEU A 24 -10.85 4.55 23.85
C LEU A 24 -12.20 5.08 23.36
N GLY A 25 -13.17 5.12 24.27
CA GLY A 25 -14.58 5.37 23.95
C GLY A 25 -14.93 6.81 23.58
N GLN A 26 -15.97 6.99 22.78
CA GLN A 26 -17.33 7.38 23.18
C GLN A 26 -18.23 7.29 21.93
N THR A 27 -19.43 6.73 22.10
CA THR A 27 -20.43 6.55 21.05
C THR A 27 -21.21 7.85 20.83
N PRO A 28 -21.18 8.47 19.64
CA PRO A 28 -22.21 9.42 19.25
C PRO A 28 -23.44 8.65 18.77
N SER A 29 -24.62 9.05 19.22
CA SER A 29 -25.89 8.53 18.74
C SER A 29 -26.15 9.00 17.30
N GLY A 30 -25.92 8.09 16.34
CA GLY A 30 -26.36 8.25 14.95
C GLY A 30 -25.52 7.43 13.97
N GLY A 31 -26.11 6.38 13.38
CA GLY A 31 -25.60 5.65 12.22
C GLY A 31 -24.23 4.97 12.43
N GLY A 32 -24.26 3.71 12.88
CA GLY A 32 -23.09 2.92 13.27
C GLY A 32 -22.01 2.81 12.20
N ALA A 33 -20.96 3.59 12.38
CA ALA A 33 -19.63 3.36 11.82
C ALA A 33 -18.76 2.84 12.97
N ARG A 34 -18.43 1.55 12.95
CA ARG A 34 -17.44 1.03 13.89
C ARG A 34 -16.05 1.29 13.31
N GLU A 35 -15.30 2.16 13.96
CA GLU A 35 -13.91 2.44 13.62
C GLU A 35 -13.01 1.34 14.21
N GLU A 36 -12.25 0.66 13.35
CA GLU A 36 -11.17 -0.23 13.79
C GLU A 36 -9.84 0.29 13.26
N ILE A 37 -8.90 0.50 14.18
CA ILE A 37 -7.50 0.84 13.86
C ILE A 37 -6.75 -0.48 13.67
N VAL A 38 -6.36 -0.78 12.44
CA VAL A 38 -5.63 -2.00 12.11
C VAL A 38 -4.22 -1.63 11.63
N ARG A 39 -3.16 -2.24 12.16
CA ARG A 39 -1.80 -2.07 11.62
C ARG A 39 -1.64 -2.95 10.38
N PHE A 40 -1.25 -2.37 9.24
CA PHE A 40 -1.29 -3.11 7.96
C PHE A 40 0.05 -3.66 7.45
N SER A 41 1.21 -3.35 8.05
CA SER A 41 2.49 -3.93 7.59
C SER A 41 3.62 -3.63 8.57
N ARG A 42 4.64 -4.50 8.61
CA ARG A 42 5.91 -4.23 9.32
C ARG A 42 6.90 -3.37 8.52
N PHE A 43 6.70 -3.20 7.21
CA PHE A 43 7.67 -2.55 6.31
C PHE A 43 7.39 -1.07 6.05
N TYR A 44 6.11 -0.68 5.93
CA TYR A 44 5.69 0.71 5.81
C TYR A 44 4.50 0.94 6.73
N PRO A 45 4.71 1.50 7.93
CA PRO A 45 3.61 1.77 8.84
C PRO A 45 2.68 2.80 8.20
N LEU A 46 1.44 2.41 7.91
CA LEU A 46 0.38 3.29 7.43
C LEU A 46 -0.71 3.38 8.47
N LEU A 47 -1.36 4.54 8.57
CA LEU A 47 -2.68 4.62 9.17
C LEU A 47 -3.60 3.74 8.34
N ASN A 48 -4.31 2.82 8.98
CA ASN A 48 -5.37 2.08 8.33
C ASN A 48 -6.62 2.13 9.20
N ARG A 49 -7.69 2.64 8.58
CA ARG A 49 -9.02 2.72 9.16
C ARG A 49 -9.98 1.94 8.29
N ARG A 50 -10.63 0.95 8.91
CA ARG A 50 -11.72 0.20 8.28
C ARG A 50 -13.04 0.62 8.90
N VAL A 51 -14.03 0.86 8.05
CA VAL A 51 -15.38 1.24 8.48
C VAL A 51 -16.38 0.30 7.82
N THR A 52 -17.12 -0.40 8.69
CA THR A 52 -18.30 -1.17 8.31
C THR A 52 -19.51 -0.31 8.62
N PHE A 53 -20.39 -0.15 7.62
CA PHE A 53 -21.67 0.52 7.79
C PHE A 53 -22.68 -0.52 8.30
N ASP A 54 -23.26 -0.29 9.47
CA ASP A 54 -24.28 -1.19 10.01
C ASP A 54 -25.52 -1.25 9.12
N ALA A 55 -25.99 -2.47 8.84
CA ALA A 55 -27.25 -2.91 8.20
C ALA A 55 -27.86 -2.02 7.08
N ARG A 56 -28.02 -2.64 5.90
CA ARG A 56 -28.61 -2.15 4.63
C ARG A 56 -29.49 -0.87 4.70
N PRO A 57 -29.33 0.05 3.73
CA PRO A 57 -28.58 -0.12 2.49
C PRO A 57 -27.14 0.37 2.62
N ARG A 58 -26.23 -0.23 1.83
CA ARG A 58 -24.89 0.34 1.58
C ARG A 58 -25.02 1.83 1.27
N PRO A 59 -24.07 2.67 1.72
CA PRO A 59 -24.12 4.10 1.44
C PRO A 59 -24.22 4.32 -0.07
N ARG A 60 -25.25 5.04 -0.51
CA ARG A 60 -25.41 5.39 -1.93
C ARG A 60 -24.39 6.41 -2.38
N GLU A 61 -23.93 7.24 -1.45
CA GLU A 61 -22.95 8.27 -1.66
C GLU A 61 -22.03 8.38 -0.44
N ILE A 62 -20.72 8.54 -0.68
CA ILE A 62 -19.72 8.89 0.31
C ILE A 62 -19.13 10.25 -0.08
N LEU A 63 -19.16 11.19 0.87
CA LEU A 63 -18.51 12.49 0.73
C LEU A 63 -17.05 12.35 1.18
N VAL A 64 -16.11 12.69 0.30
CA VAL A 64 -14.69 12.74 0.60
C VAL A 64 -14.26 14.20 0.58
N ARG A 65 -13.98 14.76 1.76
CA ARG A 65 -13.48 16.13 1.95
C ARG A 65 -11.98 16.09 2.18
N ILE A 66 -11.28 16.93 1.44
CA ILE A 66 -9.83 17.01 1.45
C ILE A 66 -9.44 18.47 1.67
N ASP A 67 -8.71 18.73 2.74
CA ASP A 67 -8.28 20.07 3.12
C ASP A 67 -6.74 20.15 3.11
N GLY A 68 -6.21 21.10 2.34
CA GLY A 68 -4.81 21.51 2.40
C GLY A 68 -3.81 20.55 1.76
N LEU A 69 -4.23 19.60 0.91
CA LEU A 69 -3.26 18.79 0.14
C LEU A 69 -2.39 19.70 -0.73
N ARG A 70 -1.08 19.46 -0.67
CA ARG A 70 -0.09 20.10 -1.56
C ARG A 70 -0.20 19.51 -2.96
N LEU A 71 0.51 20.14 -3.90
CA LEU A 71 0.50 19.76 -5.31
C LEU A 71 1.08 18.34 -5.52
N ASP A 72 2.09 17.99 -4.76
CA ASP A 72 2.84 16.73 -4.80
C ASP A 72 2.17 15.59 -4.03
N ASP A 73 1.20 15.90 -3.16
CA ASP A 73 0.44 14.89 -2.43
C ASP A 73 -0.45 14.07 -3.37
N VAL A 74 -0.78 12.84 -2.94
CA VAL A 74 -1.57 11.90 -3.72
C VAL A 74 -2.79 11.41 -2.94
N LEU A 75 -3.96 11.51 -3.56
CA LEU A 75 -5.17 10.83 -3.09
C LEU A 75 -5.61 9.84 -4.16
N VAL A 76 -5.85 8.59 -3.77
CA VAL A 76 -6.42 7.55 -4.64
C VAL A 76 -7.78 7.13 -4.10
N ILE A 77 -8.75 6.97 -4.98
CA ILE A 77 -10.09 6.48 -4.67
C ILE A 77 -10.38 5.25 -5.53
N ARG A 78 -10.82 4.16 -4.90
CA ARG A 78 -11.11 2.87 -5.54
C ARG A 78 -12.51 2.41 -5.18
N GLY A 79 -13.38 2.18 -6.16
CA GLY A 79 -14.73 1.66 -5.92
C GLY A 79 -14.82 0.13 -5.90
N GLN A 80 -14.09 -0.50 -4.98
CA GLN A 80 -14.02 -1.96 -4.90
C GLN A 80 -14.25 -2.49 -3.48
N GLY A 81 -14.73 -3.72 -3.36
CA GLY A 81 -14.99 -4.36 -2.08
C GLY A 81 -16.29 -3.95 -1.40
N GLU A 82 -16.41 -4.35 -0.14
CA GLU A 82 -17.67 -4.33 0.63
C GLU A 82 -17.71 -3.26 1.72
N VAL A 83 -16.54 -2.75 2.11
CA VAL A 83 -16.31 -1.87 3.24
C VAL A 83 -15.59 -0.61 2.79
N LEU A 84 -15.73 0.47 3.57
CA LEU A 84 -14.85 1.62 3.44
C LEU A 84 -13.52 1.28 4.11
N SER A 85 -12.41 1.51 3.42
CA SER A 85 -11.06 1.34 3.97
C SER A 85 -10.18 2.50 3.53
N ILE A 86 -9.43 3.05 4.48
CA ILE A 86 -8.59 4.22 4.27
C ILE A 86 -7.19 3.86 4.72
N TRP A 87 -6.22 3.96 3.81
CA TRP A 87 -4.80 3.88 4.11
C TRP A 87 -4.18 5.24 3.93
N ALA A 88 -3.40 5.71 4.89
CA ALA A 88 -2.83 7.04 4.82
C ALA A 88 -1.43 7.09 5.45
N GLY A 89 -0.52 7.80 4.79
CA GLY A 89 0.85 7.92 5.23
C GLY A 89 1.53 9.12 4.58
N TYR A 90 2.80 9.29 4.92
CA TYR A 90 3.67 10.23 4.26
C TYR A 90 5.05 9.62 4.05
N ALA A 91 5.70 10.01 2.97
CA ALA A 91 7.10 9.68 2.72
C ALA A 91 7.96 10.89 3.11
N SER A 92 8.84 10.71 4.09
CA SER A 92 9.83 11.72 4.49
C SER A 92 11.10 11.60 3.64
N GLY A 93 11.71 12.74 3.35
CA GLY A 93 12.97 12.83 2.60
C GLY A 93 12.80 13.34 1.17
N ARG A 94 13.85 13.96 0.64
CA ARG A 94 13.91 14.35 -0.77
C ARG A 94 14.21 13.11 -1.61
N LEU A 95 13.73 13.06 -2.86
CA LEU A 95 13.99 11.95 -3.80
C LEU A 95 15.48 11.55 -3.85
N GLY A 96 16.40 12.51 -3.64
CA GLY A 96 17.85 12.27 -3.54
C GLY A 96 18.32 11.51 -2.30
N ASP A 97 17.65 11.66 -1.14
CA ASP A 97 18.00 10.95 0.11
C ASP A 97 17.50 9.49 0.08
N LEU A 98 16.35 9.30 -0.55
CA LEU A 98 15.68 8.02 -0.83
C LEU A 98 16.57 7.06 -1.64
N LEU A 99 17.31 7.66 -2.55
CA LEU A 99 18.23 7.04 -3.48
C LEU A 99 19.60 6.68 -2.83
N GLN A 100 19.98 7.34 -1.74
CA GLN A 100 21.21 7.06 -0.98
C GLN A 100 21.02 6.04 0.14
N ARG A 101 19.84 6.00 0.79
CA ARG A 101 19.58 5.16 1.98
C ARG A 101 19.05 3.76 1.69
N GLY A 102 18.76 3.42 0.42
CA GLY A 102 18.34 2.07 0.02
C GLY A 102 16.91 1.69 0.46
N GLY A 103 16.07 2.66 0.84
CA GLY A 103 14.69 2.41 1.28
C GLY A 103 13.82 3.67 1.32
N LEU A 104 12.50 3.48 1.26
CA LEU A 104 11.49 4.52 1.45
C LEU A 104 11.28 4.75 2.96
N ASP A 105 11.49 5.99 3.42
CA ASP A 105 11.18 6.39 4.78
C ASP A 105 9.69 6.79 4.85
N VAL A 106 8.85 5.83 5.22
CA VAL A 106 7.38 5.98 5.19
C VAL A 106 6.83 5.90 6.60
N HIS A 107 5.96 6.85 6.92
CA HIS A 107 5.35 7.00 8.23
C HIS A 107 3.83 7.07 8.12
N PRO A 108 3.10 6.63 9.15
CA PRO A 108 1.65 6.72 9.16
C PRO A 108 1.23 8.19 9.34
N LEU A 109 0.15 8.59 8.67
CA LEU A 109 -0.47 9.87 9.00
C LEU A 109 -1.04 9.81 10.42
N PRO A 110 -0.97 10.90 11.21
CA PRO A 110 -1.63 10.96 12.51
C PRO A 110 -3.13 10.68 12.37
N SER A 111 -3.71 9.97 13.34
CA SER A 111 -5.13 9.58 13.30
C SER A 111 -6.09 10.77 13.31
N SER A 112 -5.66 11.94 13.79
CA SER A 112 -6.41 13.20 13.75
C SER A 112 -6.58 13.75 12.33
N CYS A 113 -5.73 13.34 11.38
CA CYS A 113 -5.69 13.84 10.01
C CYS A 113 -6.73 13.18 9.12
N VAL A 114 -7.25 12.03 9.52
CA VAL A 114 -8.34 11.35 8.84
C VAL A 114 -9.48 11.25 9.83
N ARG A 115 -10.70 11.60 9.42
CA ARG A 115 -11.91 11.43 10.24
C ARG A 115 -13.00 10.80 9.39
N VAL A 116 -13.79 9.90 9.99
CA VAL A 116 -14.99 9.36 9.37
C VAL A 116 -16.18 9.67 10.27
N GLU A 117 -17.15 10.39 9.74
CA GLU A 117 -18.40 10.74 10.42
C GLU A 117 -19.57 10.33 9.51
N GLY A 118 -20.26 9.24 9.85
CA GLY A 118 -21.29 8.65 8.99
C GLY A 118 -20.72 8.28 7.61
N THR A 119 -21.26 8.89 6.54
CA THR A 119 -20.79 8.69 5.16
C THR A 119 -19.81 9.77 4.68
N THR A 120 -19.32 10.60 5.60
CA THR A 120 -18.31 11.63 5.31
C THR A 120 -16.93 11.16 5.76
N VAL A 121 -15.98 11.18 4.83
CA VAL A 121 -14.56 11.03 5.11
C VAL A 121 -13.91 12.40 4.96
N SER A 122 -13.27 12.88 6.01
CA SER A 122 -12.51 14.12 6.00
C SER A 122 -11.02 13.79 6.14
N VAL A 123 -10.20 14.32 5.24
CA VAL A 123 -8.74 14.22 5.30
C VAL A 123 -8.16 15.62 5.33
N ARG A 124 -7.34 15.90 6.34
CA ARG A 124 -6.61 17.15 6.49
C ARG A 124 -5.12 16.87 6.41
N ARG A 125 -4.42 17.60 5.54
CA ARG A 125 -2.97 17.58 5.49
C ARG A 125 -2.39 18.24 6.75
N PRO A 126 -1.46 17.60 7.48
CA PRO A 126 -0.73 18.24 8.58
C PRO A 126 0.22 19.32 8.05
N GLU A 127 0.33 20.44 8.76
CA GLU A 127 1.23 21.52 8.36
C GLU A 127 2.70 21.15 8.65
N GLU A 128 2.92 20.36 9.70
CA GLU A 128 4.24 19.96 10.19
C GLU A 128 4.90 18.88 9.33
N ILE A 129 4.14 18.20 8.45
CA ILE A 129 4.68 17.19 7.54
C ILE A 129 5.24 17.89 6.31
N GLU A 130 6.56 17.83 6.15
CA GLU A 130 7.24 18.36 4.96
C GLU A 130 7.20 17.40 3.76
N GLY A 131 7.06 16.09 4.02
CA GLY A 131 7.07 15.04 3.02
C GLY A 131 5.79 14.93 2.17
N ILE A 132 5.80 13.99 1.23
CA ILE A 132 4.67 13.72 0.34
C ILE A 132 3.63 12.93 1.13
N VAL A 133 2.44 13.49 1.31
CA VAL A 133 1.30 12.82 1.90
C VAL A 133 0.61 11.98 0.83
N PHE A 134 0.26 10.75 1.18
CA PHE A 134 -0.54 9.90 0.31
C PHE A 134 -1.68 9.25 1.08
N VAL A 135 -2.81 9.11 0.38
CA VAL A 135 -4.06 8.55 0.90
C VAL A 135 -4.64 7.61 -0.14
N ASP A 136 -4.93 6.38 0.23
CA ASP A 136 -5.65 5.41 -0.58
C ASP A 136 -7.00 5.12 0.08
N LEU A 137 -8.08 5.34 -0.65
CA LEU A 137 -9.43 5.23 -0.14
C LEU A 137 -10.21 4.22 -0.98
N GLN A 138 -10.54 3.09 -0.38
CA GLN A 138 -11.43 2.11 -0.96
C GLN A 138 -12.85 2.36 -0.48
N VAL A 139 -13.75 2.73 -1.39
CA VAL A 139 -15.19 2.81 -1.11
C VAL A 139 -15.90 1.52 -1.51
N PRO A 140 -17.02 1.15 -0.86
CA PRO A 140 -17.82 0.01 -1.28
C PRO A 140 -18.23 0.11 -2.75
N LYS A 141 -18.27 -1.03 -3.43
CA LYS A 141 -18.69 -1.10 -4.84
C LYS A 141 -20.06 -0.46 -5.06
N ASP A 142 -20.22 0.18 -6.22
CA ASP A 142 -21.45 0.88 -6.67
C ASP A 142 -21.83 2.13 -5.87
N THR A 143 -20.99 2.55 -4.92
CA THR A 143 -21.12 3.81 -4.17
C THR A 143 -20.72 4.99 -5.04
N ARG A 144 -21.49 6.08 -5.01
CA ARG A 144 -21.09 7.35 -5.60
C ARG A 144 -20.10 8.05 -4.67
N VAL A 145 -19.04 8.60 -5.22
CA VAL A 145 -18.07 9.42 -4.49
C VAL A 145 -18.32 10.87 -4.85
N HIS A 146 -18.52 11.70 -3.83
CA HIS A 146 -18.48 13.16 -3.94
C HIS A 146 -17.15 13.64 -3.36
N LEU A 147 -16.19 13.95 -4.22
CA LEU A 147 -14.88 14.47 -3.84
C LEU A 147 -14.93 16.00 -3.80
N VAL A 148 -14.61 16.56 -2.65
CA VAL A 148 -14.48 18.00 -2.39
C VAL A 148 -13.07 18.28 -1.92
N ARG A 149 -12.37 19.20 -2.58
CA ARG A 149 -11.05 19.69 -2.19
C ARG A 149 -11.14 21.19 -1.88
N ASP A 150 -10.70 21.60 -0.70
CA ASP A 150 -10.63 23.01 -0.29
C ASP A 150 -11.96 23.75 -0.54
N GLY A 151 -13.08 23.09 -0.24
CA GLY A 151 -14.44 23.59 -0.46
C GLY A 151 -14.99 23.47 -1.89
N GLN A 152 -14.16 23.10 -2.88
CA GLN A 152 -14.56 22.95 -4.27
C GLN A 152 -14.87 21.49 -4.63
N THR A 153 -15.99 21.25 -5.31
CA THR A 153 -16.33 19.90 -5.82
C THR A 153 -15.45 19.58 -7.03
N LEU A 154 -14.66 18.52 -6.95
CA LEU A 154 -13.81 18.04 -8.04
C LEU A 154 -14.44 16.90 -8.84
N LEU A 155 -15.15 16.00 -8.14
CA LEU A 155 -15.77 14.83 -8.74
C LEU A 155 -17.05 14.49 -8.00
N ARG A 156 -18.09 14.09 -8.74
CA ARG A 156 -19.28 13.45 -8.17
C ARG A 156 -19.73 12.31 -9.07
N ALA A 157 -19.15 11.12 -8.89
CA ALA A 157 -19.34 10.01 -9.81
C ALA A 157 -19.24 8.65 -9.10
N ARG A 158 -19.73 7.60 -9.76
CA ARG A 158 -19.36 6.23 -9.36
C ARG A 158 -17.97 5.93 -9.89
N VAL A 159 -17.14 5.37 -9.03
CA VAL A 159 -15.74 5.04 -9.34
C VAL A 159 -15.69 3.58 -9.79
N SER A 160 -15.76 3.33 -11.09
CA SER A 160 -15.64 1.96 -11.65
C SER A 160 -14.18 1.51 -11.81
N GLU A 161 -13.29 2.47 -12.07
CA GLU A 161 -11.84 2.32 -12.13
C GLU A 161 -11.20 3.23 -11.08
N PRO A 162 -10.05 2.86 -10.49
CA PRO A 162 -9.34 3.75 -9.57
C PRO A 162 -9.06 5.14 -10.16
N ILE A 163 -9.25 6.18 -9.36
CA ILE A 163 -8.97 7.57 -9.73
C ILE A 163 -7.97 8.13 -8.73
N ALA A 164 -6.95 8.85 -9.21
CA ALA A 164 -6.05 9.63 -8.39
C ALA A 164 -6.32 11.13 -8.54
N LEU A 165 -6.24 11.89 -7.45
CA LEU A 165 -6.00 13.32 -7.46
C LEU A 165 -4.52 13.54 -7.14
N ARG A 166 -3.81 14.14 -8.08
CA ARG A 166 -2.37 14.38 -8.01
C ARG A 166 -2.03 15.60 -8.85
N GLU A 167 -1.09 16.42 -8.41
CA GLU A 167 -0.65 17.62 -9.16
C GLU A 167 -1.83 18.55 -9.50
N GLY A 168 -2.87 18.53 -8.67
CA GLY A 168 -4.10 19.29 -8.90
C GLY A 168 -5.05 18.72 -9.95
N ALA A 169 -4.73 17.59 -10.58
CA ALA A 169 -5.54 16.98 -11.64
C ALA A 169 -6.04 15.58 -11.26
N LEU A 170 -7.16 15.17 -11.87
CA LEU A 170 -7.64 13.79 -11.81
C LEU A 170 -6.92 12.94 -12.86
N ALA A 171 -6.48 11.75 -12.48
CA ALA A 171 -5.75 10.80 -13.32
C ALA A 171 -6.14 9.35 -13.00
N PRO A 172 -5.74 8.35 -13.81
CA PRO A 172 -5.86 6.95 -13.44
C PRO A 172 -5.16 6.66 -12.10
N GLY A 173 -5.87 6.00 -11.19
CA GLY A 173 -5.41 5.71 -9.85
C GLY A 173 -4.69 4.36 -9.72
N SER A 174 -3.97 4.20 -8.62
CA SER A 174 -3.38 2.92 -8.21
C SER A 174 -4.42 1.87 -7.92
N ARG A 175 -4.07 0.59 -8.08
CA ARG A 175 -4.98 -0.54 -7.84
C ARG A 175 -4.95 -1.03 -6.39
N ASN A 176 -3.94 -0.64 -5.62
CA ASN A 176 -3.74 -1.02 -4.24
C ASN A 176 -2.87 0.02 -3.49
N PRO A 177 -2.86 0.00 -2.14
CA PRO A 177 -2.10 0.97 -1.34
C PRO A 177 -0.59 0.97 -1.59
N ALA A 178 0.03 -0.19 -1.88
CA ALA A 178 1.47 -0.26 -2.15
C ALA A 178 1.85 0.48 -3.44
N GLU A 179 1.05 0.33 -4.50
CA GLU A 179 1.21 1.10 -5.73
C GLU A 179 0.97 2.60 -5.49
N THR A 180 0.05 2.97 -4.60
CA THR A 180 -0.16 4.37 -4.17
C THR A 180 1.09 4.96 -3.52
N VAL A 181 1.74 4.26 -2.59
CA VAL A 181 3.01 4.68 -1.98
C VAL A 181 4.08 4.91 -3.06
N LEU A 182 4.27 3.94 -3.95
CA LEU A 182 5.28 4.03 -5.01
C LEU A 182 5.01 5.21 -5.94
N ARG A 183 3.79 5.38 -6.44
CA ARG A 183 3.45 6.49 -7.32
C ARG A 183 3.57 7.85 -6.61
N ALA A 184 3.19 7.93 -5.34
CA ALA A 184 3.35 9.16 -4.57
C ALA A 184 4.81 9.60 -4.51
N VAL A 185 5.72 8.66 -4.22
CA VAL A 185 7.14 8.99 -4.14
C VAL A 185 7.80 9.20 -5.51
N PHE A 186 7.41 8.43 -6.53
CA PHE A 186 8.14 8.38 -7.79
C PHE A 186 7.53 9.16 -8.95
N GLY A 187 6.27 9.62 -8.88
CA GLY A 187 5.70 10.38 -9.99
C GLY A 187 4.41 9.83 -10.60
N GLY A 188 3.65 10.69 -11.29
CA GLY A 188 2.52 10.34 -12.16
C GLY A 188 3.05 9.87 -13.52
N ASN A 189 4.21 10.41 -13.87
CA ASN A 189 5.15 9.87 -14.83
C ASN A 189 6.24 9.11 -14.07
N ALA A 190 5.95 8.00 -13.36
CA ALA A 190 7.05 7.06 -13.13
C ALA A 190 7.44 6.58 -14.53
N PRO A 191 8.56 7.03 -15.13
CA PRO A 191 8.93 6.56 -16.45
C PRO A 191 9.03 5.04 -16.38
N ASP A 192 8.69 4.39 -17.48
CA ASP A 192 8.92 2.96 -17.70
C ASP A 192 10.33 2.52 -17.27
N VAL A 193 11.28 3.46 -17.29
CA VAL A 193 12.66 3.35 -16.82
C VAL A 193 13.06 4.59 -16.02
N LEU A 194 13.35 4.41 -14.74
CA LEU A 194 13.97 5.39 -13.86
C LEU A 194 15.49 5.13 -13.80
N ARG A 195 16.27 6.16 -14.13
CA ARG A 195 17.72 6.14 -13.96
C ARG A 195 18.09 6.09 -12.47
N PRO A 196 19.11 5.30 -12.11
CA PRO A 196 19.60 5.29 -10.75
C PRO A 196 20.34 6.61 -10.44
N PRO A 197 20.40 7.00 -9.16
CA PRO A 197 21.13 8.18 -8.67
C PRO A 197 22.65 8.07 -8.84
N SER A 198 23.14 6.83 -8.90
CA SER A 198 24.55 6.50 -8.91
C SER A 198 24.77 5.31 -9.87
N PRO A 199 25.87 5.25 -10.62
CA PRO A 199 26.09 4.25 -11.67
C PRO A 199 26.15 2.80 -11.17
N ASP A 200 26.37 2.58 -9.88
CA ASP A 200 26.48 1.29 -9.21
C ASP A 200 25.12 0.70 -8.79
N GLN A 201 24.03 1.48 -8.87
CA GLN A 201 22.69 1.01 -8.55
C GLN A 201 21.92 0.56 -9.81
N PRO A 202 21.00 -0.42 -9.69
CA PRO A 202 20.16 -0.84 -10.81
C PRO A 202 19.09 0.22 -11.13
N TYR A 203 18.75 0.32 -12.42
CA TYR A 203 17.64 1.12 -12.92
C TYR A 203 16.32 0.58 -12.38
N ILE A 204 15.32 1.43 -12.13
CA ILE A 204 13.98 0.93 -11.78
C ILE A 204 13.16 0.87 -13.05
N VAL A 205 12.63 -0.30 -13.40
CA VAL A 205 11.93 -0.54 -14.66
C VAL A 205 10.57 -1.17 -14.38
N SER A 206 9.54 -0.75 -15.13
CA SER A 206 8.22 -1.35 -15.05
C SER A 206 8.23 -2.76 -15.64
N PHE A 207 7.63 -3.74 -14.96
CA PHE A 207 7.69 -5.15 -15.37
C PHE A 207 7.22 -5.42 -16.81
N HIS A 208 6.23 -4.67 -17.30
CA HIS A 208 5.69 -4.82 -18.66
C HIS A 208 6.69 -4.42 -19.77
N ARG A 209 7.81 -3.78 -19.42
CA ARG A 209 8.90 -3.42 -20.34
C ARG A 209 9.95 -4.52 -20.47
N LEU A 210 9.83 -5.58 -19.68
CA LEU A 210 10.78 -6.67 -19.67
C LEU A 210 10.22 -7.84 -20.48
N THR A 211 11.06 -8.45 -21.30
CA THR A 211 10.74 -9.69 -22.01
C THR A 211 11.28 -10.87 -21.20
N ILE A 212 10.43 -11.83 -20.87
CA ILE A 212 10.85 -13.06 -20.19
C ILE A 212 11.39 -14.03 -21.24
N ARG A 213 12.66 -14.43 -21.12
CA ARG A 213 13.30 -15.46 -21.96
C ARG A 213 13.01 -16.87 -21.46
N LYS A 214 13.04 -17.04 -20.13
CA LYS A 214 12.80 -18.31 -19.46
C LYS A 214 11.93 -18.09 -18.23
N ARG A 215 10.82 -18.82 -18.18
CA ARG A 215 9.88 -18.79 -17.06
C ARG A 215 9.81 -20.17 -16.43
N VAL A 216 10.28 -20.29 -15.19
CA VAL A 216 10.08 -21.50 -14.39
C VAL A 216 8.72 -21.40 -13.71
N PRO A 217 7.82 -22.38 -13.88
CA PRO A 217 6.53 -22.38 -13.23
C PRO A 217 6.67 -22.28 -11.71
N VAL A 218 5.80 -21.50 -11.10
CA VAL A 218 5.68 -21.36 -9.64
C VAL A 218 4.27 -21.74 -9.22
N SER A 219 4.17 -22.62 -8.24
CA SER A 219 2.88 -23.04 -7.69
C SER A 219 2.41 -22.00 -6.68
N ILE A 220 1.43 -21.19 -7.07
CA ILE A 220 0.73 -20.26 -6.19
C ILE A 220 -0.63 -20.87 -5.85
N PRO A 221 -1.01 -20.96 -4.56
CA PRO A 221 -2.32 -21.48 -4.18
C PRO A 221 -3.46 -20.74 -4.87
N ARG A 222 -4.52 -21.48 -5.21
CA ARG A 222 -5.61 -20.97 -6.03
C ARG A 222 -6.34 -19.83 -5.31
N GLY A 223 -6.34 -18.64 -5.91
CA GLY A 223 -6.95 -17.43 -5.34
C GLY A 223 -5.98 -16.53 -4.56
N GLU A 224 -4.73 -16.96 -4.38
CA GLU A 224 -3.67 -16.14 -3.83
C GLU A 224 -2.91 -15.40 -4.95
N ARG A 225 -2.12 -14.40 -4.55
CA ARG A 225 -1.26 -13.64 -5.45
C ARG A 225 0.11 -13.48 -4.82
N LEU A 226 1.12 -13.46 -5.66
CA LEU A 226 2.50 -13.26 -5.25
C LEU A 226 3.01 -11.93 -5.82
N VAL A 227 3.36 -10.99 -4.95
CA VAL A 227 4.01 -9.74 -5.32
C VAL A 227 5.48 -9.84 -4.96
N VAL A 228 6.36 -9.68 -5.96
CA VAL A 228 7.81 -9.77 -5.77
C VAL A 228 8.53 -8.57 -6.36
N LEU A 229 9.60 -8.14 -5.71
CA LEU A 229 10.62 -7.27 -6.27
C LEU A 229 11.75 -8.14 -6.82
N PHE A 230 12.08 -7.98 -8.09
CA PHE A 230 13.25 -8.57 -8.72
C PHE A 230 14.39 -7.56 -8.79
N VAL A 231 15.61 -8.03 -8.55
CA VAL A 231 16.85 -7.40 -9.06
C VAL A 231 17.36 -8.31 -10.17
N ILE A 232 17.52 -7.75 -11.37
CA ILE A 232 17.94 -8.45 -12.58
C ILE A 232 19.27 -7.85 -13.01
N ASN A 233 20.27 -8.69 -13.24
CA ASN A 233 21.58 -8.28 -13.73
C ASN A 233 21.50 -7.77 -15.17
N ALA A 234 22.53 -7.05 -15.62
CA ALA A 234 22.63 -6.57 -16.99
C ALA A 234 22.56 -7.69 -18.05
N ASP A 235 22.89 -8.94 -17.69
CA ASP A 235 22.78 -10.10 -18.59
C ASP A 235 21.37 -10.74 -18.64
N GLY A 236 20.42 -10.19 -17.89
CA GLY A 236 19.04 -10.67 -17.81
C GLY A 236 18.80 -11.76 -16.76
N THR A 237 19.81 -12.16 -15.99
CA THR A 237 19.64 -13.13 -14.88
C THR A 237 19.06 -12.48 -13.63
N VAL A 238 18.20 -13.19 -12.90
CA VAL A 238 17.67 -12.70 -11.61
C VAL A 238 18.74 -12.86 -10.52
N ALA A 239 19.26 -11.72 -10.05
CA ALA A 239 20.22 -11.68 -8.95
C ALA A 239 19.55 -11.84 -7.58
N GLN A 240 18.37 -11.23 -7.42
CA GLN A 240 17.65 -11.21 -6.16
C GLN A 240 16.14 -11.24 -6.38
N VAL A 241 15.44 -11.94 -5.49
CA VAL A 241 13.99 -11.93 -5.36
C VAL A 241 13.67 -11.51 -3.94
N VAL A 242 12.77 -10.54 -3.78
CA VAL A 242 12.25 -10.14 -2.48
C VAL A 242 10.74 -10.28 -2.53
N SER A 243 10.18 -11.13 -1.66
CA SER A 243 8.73 -11.27 -1.55
C SER A 243 8.14 -10.09 -0.78
N LEU A 244 7.09 -9.49 -1.36
CA LEU A 244 6.35 -8.37 -0.76
C LEU A 244 4.98 -8.82 -0.25
N GLU A 245 4.33 -9.77 -0.94
CA GLU A 245 3.04 -10.36 -0.55
C GLU A 245 2.92 -11.79 -1.11
N PRO A 246 2.80 -12.84 -0.31
CA PRO A 246 2.98 -12.86 1.15
C PRO A 246 4.44 -12.55 1.55
N GLU A 247 4.63 -12.14 2.80
CA GLU A 247 5.94 -11.72 3.34
C GLU A 247 7.02 -12.82 3.30
N THR A 248 6.58 -14.07 3.43
CA THR A 248 7.43 -15.25 3.33
C THR A 248 6.84 -16.16 2.26
N VAL A 249 7.70 -16.61 1.35
CA VAL A 249 7.35 -17.64 0.36
C VAL A 249 8.10 -18.91 0.66
N ALA A 250 7.58 -20.03 0.18
CA ALA A 250 8.29 -21.30 0.26
C ALA A 250 9.65 -21.18 -0.48
N PRO A 251 10.76 -21.72 0.06
CA PRO A 251 12.08 -21.63 -0.57
C PRO A 251 12.09 -22.11 -2.03
N GLU A 252 11.26 -23.10 -2.36
CA GLU A 252 11.12 -23.64 -3.71
C GLU A 252 10.54 -22.61 -4.68
N VAL A 253 9.62 -21.75 -4.22
CA VAL A 253 9.04 -20.66 -5.01
C VAL A 253 10.10 -19.59 -5.27
N GLU A 254 10.83 -19.17 -4.22
CA GLU A 254 11.91 -18.20 -4.38
C GLU A 254 13.00 -18.73 -5.33
N GLN A 255 13.39 -20.00 -5.18
CA GLN A 255 14.38 -20.64 -6.04
C GLN A 255 13.92 -20.76 -7.49
N ALA A 256 12.64 -21.09 -7.72
CA ALA A 256 12.07 -21.10 -9.07
C ALA A 256 12.06 -19.69 -9.69
N LEU A 257 11.70 -18.66 -8.93
CA LEU A 257 11.75 -17.27 -9.40
C LEU A 257 13.17 -16.78 -9.71
N ARG A 258 14.18 -17.21 -8.94
CA ARG A 258 15.60 -16.93 -9.22
C ARG A 258 16.10 -17.58 -10.52
N GLN A 259 15.43 -18.64 -10.99
CA GLN A 259 15.75 -19.30 -12.25
C GLN A 259 15.05 -18.67 -13.46
N TRP A 260 14.25 -17.62 -13.26
CA TRP A 260 13.74 -16.83 -14.38
C TRP A 260 14.87 -16.08 -15.05
N GLU A 261 14.74 -15.92 -16.36
CA GLU A 261 15.69 -15.16 -17.17
C GLU A 261 14.91 -14.21 -18.06
N PHE A 262 15.42 -13.00 -18.20
CA PHE A 262 14.87 -11.94 -19.03
C PHE A 262 15.82 -11.68 -20.20
N GLU A 263 15.31 -11.04 -21.25
CA GLU A 263 16.20 -10.41 -22.21
C GLU A 263 16.98 -9.28 -21.52
N PRO A 264 18.30 -9.13 -21.76
CA PRO A 264 19.09 -8.01 -21.25
C PRO A 264 18.39 -6.67 -21.49
N PHE A 265 18.14 -5.91 -20.42
CA PHE A 265 17.49 -4.61 -20.58
C PHE A 265 18.51 -3.59 -21.09
N VAL A 266 18.28 -3.09 -22.30
CA VAL A 266 19.18 -2.10 -22.94
C VAL A 266 18.64 -0.70 -22.72
N TYR A 267 19.46 0.16 -22.13
CA TYR A 267 19.18 1.59 -21.97
C TYR A 267 20.36 2.39 -22.55
N GLU A 268 20.06 3.35 -23.42
CA GLU A 268 21.09 4.18 -24.12
C GLU A 268 22.20 3.34 -24.79
N GLY A 269 21.82 2.21 -25.39
CA GLY A 269 22.73 1.33 -26.13
C GLY A 269 23.59 0.42 -25.25
N ARG A 270 23.38 0.39 -23.92
CA ARG A 270 24.10 -0.47 -22.98
C ARG A 270 23.14 -1.36 -22.21
N ALA A 271 23.54 -2.60 -21.98
CA ALA A 271 22.82 -3.48 -21.05
C ALA A 271 23.03 -3.00 -19.61
N VAL A 272 21.96 -2.90 -18.84
CA VAL A 272 21.98 -2.37 -17.46
C VAL A 272 21.24 -3.29 -16.50
N SER A 273 21.69 -3.33 -15.26
CA SER A 273 20.97 -4.02 -14.18
C SER A 273 19.68 -3.25 -13.84
N VAL A 274 18.60 -3.97 -13.55
CA VAL A 274 17.28 -3.38 -13.28
C VAL A 274 16.63 -3.93 -12.01
N LYS A 275 15.76 -3.13 -11.40
CA LYS A 275 14.83 -3.47 -10.31
C LYS A 275 13.42 -3.33 -10.84
N THR A 276 12.56 -4.32 -10.61
CA THR A 276 11.16 -4.31 -11.06
C THR A 276 10.25 -4.97 -10.03
N LEU A 277 8.99 -4.56 -9.98
CA LEU A 277 7.94 -5.20 -9.18
C LEU A 277 7.02 -6.01 -10.08
N ALA A 278 6.79 -7.28 -9.76
CA ALA A 278 5.96 -8.19 -10.51
C ALA A 278 4.80 -8.73 -9.67
N LEU A 279 3.63 -8.86 -10.28
CA LEU A 279 2.47 -9.55 -9.73
C LEU A 279 2.31 -10.88 -10.46
N ILE A 280 2.37 -11.98 -9.72
CA ILE A 280 2.24 -13.35 -10.21
C ILE A 280 0.95 -13.95 -9.64
N ARG A 281 0.20 -14.64 -10.49
CA ARG A 281 -1.09 -15.27 -10.20
C ARG A 281 -1.11 -16.67 -10.81
#